data_AF-A0A951CB19-F1
#
_entry.id   AF-A0A951CB19-F1
#
_cell.length_a   1.000
_cell.length_b   1.000
_cell.length_c   1.000
_cell.angle_alpha   90.00
_cell.angle_beta   90.00
_cell.angle_gamma   90.00
#
_symmetry.space_group_name_H-M   'P 1'
#
loop_
_entity.id
_entity.type
_entity.pdbx_description
1 polymer ?
#
loop_
_entity_poly.entity_id
_entity_poly.type
_entity_poly.pdbx_seq_one_letter_code
_entity_poly.pdbx_strand_id
1 'polypeptide(L)'
;MKIALGLLWLSGQLALAQATGSIQGHVTDSSGTPIYAAVVTVEESDGNRHTTATDLGGAFKISSLPPGDYSVKISASGLSEWTASNVPAAESPQPLQAVLQVATEVTTITVSPPLEEVAAEQLHQELQQRVFGVIPNYYVTYERHPAPLSPPQKLHLGLKSLLDPTTFAATGTTTAIQQEMNSYWQWGQGAKGFAKRFGAGYGTAVQQIMITSVLADSVLHQDPRYFYSGQGTRGQRAWCAVKSAFRAKGDNGKWQPPYAGLIGAVASAEISQTYYPGSRTQYTLLGRSMMFHFAGLIALNLGEEFFFKRLTKLRATADLPVLHEGTAVPLIAVDGFSAEGPAPGQTITFVLARELTVRGQTLAKAGDVASGQVSQVNASNTPGEPVSVALDRVMLHSGNVIVPLRSSQVRDGVSPMQFKESPESGKVEVTLFVAENVQFPEGQ
;
A
#
# COMPACT_ATOMS: atom_id res chain seq x y z
N MET A 1 -6.96 -79.30 -36.59
CA MET A 1 -6.17 -78.11 -36.16
C MET A 1 -7.14 -77.17 -35.45
N LYS A 2 -6.77 -76.71 -34.25
CA LYS A 2 -7.66 -76.32 -33.15
C LYS A 2 -8.33 -74.94 -33.32
N ILE A 3 -9.59 -74.88 -32.89
CA ILE A 3 -10.42 -73.69 -32.63
C ILE A 3 -9.91 -72.99 -31.36
N ALA A 4 -9.81 -71.66 -31.35
CA ALA A 4 -9.65 -70.88 -30.12
C ALA A 4 -10.51 -69.60 -30.19
N LEU A 5 -11.52 -69.60 -29.34
CA LEU A 5 -12.54 -68.58 -29.09
C LEU A 5 -11.99 -67.58 -28.07
N GLY A 6 -11.94 -66.28 -28.41
CA GLY A 6 -11.57 -65.21 -27.49
C GLY A 6 -12.76 -64.28 -27.24
N LEU A 7 -13.44 -64.47 -26.11
CA LEU A 7 -14.56 -63.64 -25.65
C LEU A 7 -13.99 -62.42 -24.89
N LEU A 8 -14.15 -61.21 -25.45
CA LEU A 8 -13.77 -59.96 -24.79
C LEU A 8 -14.92 -59.49 -23.89
N TRP A 9 -14.73 -59.51 -22.57
CA TRP A 9 -15.66 -58.95 -21.59
C TRP A 9 -15.56 -57.43 -21.58
N LEU A 10 -16.62 -56.75 -22.03
CA LEU A 10 -16.76 -55.30 -21.94
C LEU A 10 -17.53 -54.97 -20.66
N SER A 11 -16.82 -54.66 -19.57
CA SER A 11 -17.41 -54.16 -18.33
C SER A 11 -17.82 -52.70 -18.53
N GLY A 12 -19.10 -52.47 -18.84
CA GLY A 12 -19.69 -51.12 -18.85
C GLY A 12 -19.83 -50.60 -17.42
N GLN A 13 -19.03 -49.60 -17.06
CA GLN A 13 -19.27 -48.81 -15.86
C GLN A 13 -20.48 -47.92 -16.13
N LEU A 14 -21.63 -48.29 -15.55
CA LEU A 14 -22.76 -47.39 -15.41
C LEU A 14 -22.33 -46.28 -14.43
N ALA A 15 -21.88 -45.16 -14.97
CA ALA A 15 -21.84 -43.91 -14.23
C ALA A 15 -23.29 -43.52 -13.91
N LEU A 16 -23.72 -43.75 -12.66
CA LEU A 16 -24.95 -43.15 -12.15
C LEU A 16 -24.72 -41.64 -12.13
N ALA A 17 -25.38 -40.91 -13.04
CA ALA A 17 -25.49 -39.46 -12.91
C ALA A 17 -26.14 -39.17 -11.56
N GLN A 18 -25.41 -38.56 -10.63
CA GLN A 18 -26.00 -38.12 -9.36
C GLN A 18 -27.07 -37.08 -9.71
N ALA A 19 -28.28 -37.29 -9.20
CA ALA A 19 -29.35 -36.29 -9.32
C ALA A 19 -28.85 -34.99 -8.67
N THR A 20 -28.80 -33.91 -9.45
CA THR A 20 -28.41 -32.60 -8.95
C THR A 20 -29.65 -31.74 -8.75
N GLY A 21 -29.63 -30.92 -7.71
CA GLY A 21 -30.66 -29.94 -7.42
C GLY A 21 -30.33 -28.56 -7.99
N SER A 22 -31.28 -27.65 -7.84
CA SER A 22 -31.09 -26.23 -8.09
C SER A 22 -31.73 -25.40 -6.99
N ILE A 23 -31.25 -24.18 -6.80
CA ILE A 23 -31.87 -23.15 -5.96
C ILE A 23 -32.16 -21.96 -6.86
N GLN A 24 -33.39 -21.44 -6.81
CA GLN A 24 -33.80 -20.29 -7.61
C GLN A 24 -34.66 -19.34 -6.79
N GLY A 25 -34.74 -18.09 -7.21
CA GLY A 25 -35.52 -17.09 -6.50
C GLY A 25 -35.51 -15.73 -7.18
N HIS A 26 -36.04 -14.76 -6.45
CA HIS A 26 -36.18 -13.38 -6.89
C HIS A 26 -35.87 -12.43 -5.73
N VAL A 27 -35.18 -11.34 -6.06
CA VAL A 27 -34.64 -10.38 -5.09
C VAL A 27 -35.24 -9.01 -5.36
N THR A 28 -35.88 -8.43 -4.35
CA THR A 28 -36.50 -7.09 -4.42
C THR A 28 -36.07 -6.21 -3.27
N ASP A 29 -36.27 -4.90 -3.41
CA ASP A 29 -36.19 -3.97 -2.29
C ASP A 29 -37.52 -3.91 -1.50
N SER A 30 -37.57 -3.08 -0.46
CA SER A 30 -38.77 -2.85 0.36
C SER A 30 -39.97 -2.27 -0.40
N SER A 31 -39.75 -1.71 -1.60
CA SER A 31 -40.80 -1.19 -2.48
C SER A 31 -41.34 -2.22 -3.47
N GLY A 32 -40.73 -3.42 -3.52
CA GLY A 32 -41.04 -4.46 -4.49
C GLY A 32 -40.33 -4.27 -5.84
N THR A 33 -39.37 -3.35 -5.93
CA THR A 33 -38.56 -3.15 -7.14
C THR A 33 -37.52 -4.26 -7.23
N PRO A 34 -37.39 -4.96 -8.37
CA PRO A 34 -36.36 -5.97 -8.55
C PRO A 34 -34.95 -5.39 -8.42
N ILE A 35 -34.08 -6.10 -7.68
CA ILE A 35 -32.69 -5.70 -7.49
C ILE A 35 -31.84 -6.39 -8.53
N TYR A 36 -31.38 -5.60 -9.49
CA TYR A 36 -30.38 -6.00 -10.47
C TYR A 36 -29.01 -6.16 -9.82
N ALA A 37 -28.21 -7.13 -10.29
CA ALA A 37 -26.81 -7.33 -9.88
C ALA A 37 -26.58 -7.67 -8.39
N ALA A 38 -27.58 -8.20 -7.69
CA ALA A 38 -27.38 -8.73 -6.33
C ALA A 38 -26.58 -10.03 -6.38
N VAL A 39 -25.53 -10.13 -5.57
CA VAL A 39 -24.71 -11.33 -5.42
C VAL A 39 -25.41 -12.31 -4.50
N VAL A 40 -25.63 -13.52 -5.00
CA VAL A 40 -26.24 -14.63 -4.28
C VAL A 40 -25.18 -15.68 -4.05
N THR A 41 -24.83 -15.94 -2.81
CA THR A 41 -23.91 -17.00 -2.39
C THR A 41 -24.70 -18.10 -1.69
N VAL A 42 -24.55 -19.33 -2.14
CA VAL A 42 -25.04 -20.52 -1.43
C VAL A 42 -23.86 -21.29 -0.88
N GLU A 43 -23.92 -21.62 0.40
CA GLU A 43 -22.85 -22.28 1.14
C GLU A 43 -23.35 -23.62 1.70
N GLU A 44 -22.58 -24.68 1.44
CA GLU A 44 -22.81 -26.03 1.94
C GLU A 44 -22.23 -26.18 3.37
N SER A 45 -22.70 -27.19 4.09
CA SER A 45 -22.21 -27.50 5.45
C SER A 45 -20.71 -27.80 5.55
N ASP A 46 -20.07 -28.20 4.45
CA ASP A 46 -18.63 -28.46 4.35
C ASP A 46 -17.80 -27.21 4.00
N GLY A 47 -18.47 -26.07 3.78
CA GLY A 47 -17.86 -24.79 3.43
C GLY A 47 -17.69 -24.55 1.93
N ASN A 48 -18.15 -25.45 1.06
CA ASN A 48 -18.19 -25.19 -0.38
C ASN A 48 -19.19 -24.09 -0.70
N ARG A 49 -18.80 -23.16 -1.58
CA ARG A 49 -19.60 -21.99 -1.94
C ARG A 49 -19.82 -21.92 -3.43
N HIS A 50 -21.06 -21.67 -3.82
CA HIS A 50 -21.45 -21.36 -5.18
C HIS A 50 -22.03 -19.95 -5.22
N THR A 51 -21.63 -19.14 -6.18
CA THR A 51 -22.05 -17.74 -6.26
C THR A 51 -22.63 -17.42 -7.64
N THR A 52 -23.70 -16.62 -7.67
CA THR A 52 -24.26 -16.05 -8.89
C THR A 52 -24.69 -14.60 -8.67
N ALA A 53 -25.15 -13.92 -9.72
CA ALA A 53 -25.71 -12.58 -9.66
C ALA A 53 -27.12 -12.54 -10.26
N THR A 54 -28.02 -11.75 -9.69
CA THR A 54 -29.38 -11.56 -10.23
C THR A 54 -29.38 -10.88 -11.59
N ASP A 55 -30.38 -11.21 -12.41
CA ASP A 55 -30.62 -10.56 -13.71
C ASP A 55 -31.38 -9.23 -13.60
N LEU A 56 -31.65 -8.58 -14.74
CA LEU A 56 -32.42 -7.31 -14.82
C LEU A 56 -33.81 -7.39 -14.19
N GLY A 57 -34.37 -8.60 -14.15
CA GLY A 57 -35.63 -8.87 -13.49
C GLY A 57 -35.45 -9.25 -12.03
N GLY A 58 -34.27 -9.17 -11.41
CA GLY A 58 -34.02 -9.58 -10.03
C GLY A 58 -34.07 -11.09 -9.79
N ALA A 59 -34.17 -11.92 -10.84
CA ALA A 59 -34.21 -13.36 -10.71
C ALA A 59 -32.80 -13.97 -10.66
N PHE A 60 -32.65 -15.09 -9.96
CA PHE A 60 -31.42 -15.90 -9.95
C PHE A 60 -31.74 -17.40 -9.99
N LYS A 61 -30.77 -18.17 -10.49
CA LYS A 61 -30.79 -19.64 -10.43
C LYS A 61 -29.37 -20.18 -10.35
N ILE A 62 -29.14 -21.10 -9.42
CA ILE A 62 -27.92 -21.90 -9.30
C ILE A 62 -28.31 -23.35 -9.53
N SER A 63 -27.70 -23.99 -10.53
CA SER A 63 -27.98 -25.37 -10.91
C SER A 63 -26.80 -26.28 -10.57
N SER A 64 -26.97 -27.58 -10.77
CA SER A 64 -25.91 -28.59 -10.56
C SER A 64 -25.42 -28.68 -9.11
N LEU A 65 -26.27 -28.33 -8.16
CA LEU A 65 -25.95 -28.42 -6.73
C LEU A 65 -26.14 -29.87 -6.26
N PRO A 66 -25.21 -30.42 -5.47
CA PRO A 66 -25.46 -31.66 -4.73
C PRO A 66 -26.76 -31.58 -3.92
N PRO A 67 -27.51 -32.69 -3.79
CA PRO A 67 -28.66 -32.72 -2.89
C PRO A 67 -28.23 -32.45 -1.44
N GLY A 68 -28.78 -31.40 -0.84
CA GLY A 68 -28.42 -30.97 0.51
C GLY A 68 -29.12 -29.68 0.91
N ASP A 69 -28.95 -29.32 2.17
CA ASP A 69 -29.43 -28.06 2.74
C ASP A 69 -28.32 -27.01 2.70
N TYR A 70 -28.64 -25.84 2.16
CA TYR A 70 -27.70 -24.74 1.96
C TYR A 70 -28.04 -23.52 2.81
N SER A 71 -27.02 -22.73 3.14
CA SER A 71 -27.17 -21.38 3.63
C SER A 71 -27.07 -20.40 2.46
N VAL A 72 -28.11 -19.60 2.24
CA VAL A 72 -28.18 -18.59 1.19
C VAL A 72 -27.89 -17.22 1.79
N LYS A 73 -26.92 -16.51 1.23
CA LYS A 73 -26.58 -15.12 1.55
C LYS A 73 -26.74 -14.27 0.30
N ILE A 74 -27.45 -13.15 0.40
CA ILE A 74 -27.69 -12.23 -0.70
C ILE A 74 -27.22 -10.84 -0.30
N SER A 75 -26.39 -10.23 -1.13
CA SER A 75 -25.83 -8.90 -0.91
C SER A 75 -25.89 -8.05 -2.18
N ALA A 76 -26.10 -6.76 -2.01
CA ALA A 76 -26.13 -5.78 -3.09
C ALA A 76 -25.61 -4.44 -2.57
N SER A 77 -24.98 -3.67 -3.45
CA SER A 77 -24.37 -2.37 -3.07
C SER A 77 -25.40 -1.44 -2.41
N GLY A 78 -25.05 -0.88 -1.26
CA GLY A 78 -25.90 0.03 -0.49
C GLY A 78 -27.09 -0.61 0.24
N LEU A 79 -27.24 -1.94 0.20
CA LEU A 79 -28.33 -2.67 0.83
C LEU A 79 -27.84 -3.62 1.93
N SER A 80 -28.69 -3.87 2.92
CA SER A 80 -28.42 -4.80 4.02
C SER A 80 -28.40 -6.24 3.51
N GLU A 81 -27.45 -7.04 3.98
CA GLU A 81 -27.37 -8.46 3.65
C GLU A 81 -28.61 -9.22 4.11
N TRP A 82 -29.09 -10.12 3.26
CA TRP A 82 -30.19 -11.03 3.56
C TRP A 82 -29.65 -12.46 3.66
N THR A 83 -30.11 -13.22 4.66
CA THR A 83 -29.67 -14.62 4.85
C THR A 83 -30.84 -15.55 5.14
N ALA A 84 -30.75 -16.78 4.63
CA ALA A 84 -31.63 -17.88 4.97
C ALA A 84 -30.85 -19.18 5.11
N SER A 85 -31.15 -19.96 6.15
CA SER A 85 -30.52 -21.25 6.41
C SER A 85 -31.48 -22.40 6.09
N ASN A 86 -30.92 -23.57 5.82
CA ASN A 86 -31.65 -24.80 5.52
C ASN A 86 -32.52 -24.70 4.25
N VAL A 87 -31.97 -24.14 3.17
CA VAL A 87 -32.64 -24.08 1.87
C VAL A 87 -32.28 -25.33 1.07
N PRO A 88 -33.23 -26.23 0.76
CA PRO A 88 -32.93 -27.48 0.09
C PRO A 88 -32.68 -27.26 -1.41
N ALA A 89 -31.60 -27.84 -1.93
CA ALA A 89 -31.40 -27.97 -3.37
C ALA A 89 -32.28 -29.10 -3.92
N ALA A 90 -33.21 -28.77 -4.82
CA ALA A 90 -34.18 -29.73 -5.36
C ALA A 90 -34.23 -29.71 -6.89
N GLU A 91 -34.68 -30.81 -7.51
CA GLU A 91 -34.89 -30.88 -8.96
C GLU A 91 -36.00 -29.91 -9.44
N SER A 92 -37.00 -29.67 -8.57
CA SER A 92 -38.05 -28.66 -8.76
C SER A 92 -38.08 -27.72 -7.56
N PRO A 93 -37.23 -26.69 -7.53
CA PRO A 93 -37.12 -25.80 -6.38
C PRO A 93 -38.31 -24.83 -6.29
N GLN A 94 -38.76 -24.57 -5.06
CA GLN A 94 -39.66 -23.45 -4.79
C GLN A 94 -38.87 -22.13 -4.88
N PRO A 95 -39.43 -21.07 -5.52
CA PRO A 95 -38.72 -19.82 -5.67
C PRO A 95 -38.59 -19.09 -4.33
N LEU A 96 -37.35 -18.77 -3.96
CA LEU A 96 -37.02 -17.99 -2.77
C LEU A 96 -37.32 -16.51 -3.03
N GLN A 97 -38.08 -15.87 -2.13
CA GLN A 97 -38.35 -14.43 -2.18
C GLN A 97 -37.50 -13.70 -1.13
N ALA A 98 -36.53 -12.91 -1.59
CA ALA A 98 -35.66 -12.12 -0.72
C ALA A 98 -35.95 -10.63 -0.83
N VAL A 99 -36.16 -9.97 0.30
CA VAL A 99 -36.42 -8.52 0.37
C VAL A 99 -35.27 -7.85 1.10
N LEU A 100 -34.43 -7.11 0.38
CA LEU A 100 -33.31 -6.35 0.97
C LEU A 100 -33.80 -4.98 1.45
N GLN A 101 -33.21 -4.51 2.55
CA GLN A 101 -33.45 -3.19 3.11
C GLN A 101 -32.27 -2.26 2.79
N VAL A 102 -32.48 -0.95 2.86
CA VAL A 102 -31.38 0.01 2.71
C VAL A 102 -30.40 -0.14 3.88
N ALA A 103 -29.10 -0.27 3.58
CA ALA A 103 -28.08 -0.33 4.61
C ALA A 103 -27.98 1.05 5.30
N THR A 104 -27.98 1.08 6.63
CA THR A 104 -27.71 2.31 7.38
C THR A 104 -26.20 2.56 7.38
N GLU A 105 -25.68 3.14 6.30
CA GLU A 105 -24.27 3.56 6.25
C GLU A 105 -24.11 4.91 6.98
N VAL A 106 -23.25 4.93 8.00
CA VAL A 106 -22.74 6.19 8.53
C VAL A 106 -21.83 6.78 7.46
N THR A 107 -22.31 7.80 6.76
CA THR A 107 -21.51 8.54 5.78
C THR A 107 -20.48 9.38 6.51
N THR A 108 -19.35 8.79 6.88
CA THR A 108 -18.16 9.59 7.22
C THR A 108 -17.57 10.10 5.91
N ILE A 109 -17.89 11.35 5.55
CA ILE A 109 -17.18 12.09 4.52
C ILE A 109 -15.80 12.42 5.09
N THR A 110 -14.82 11.54 4.87
CA THR A 110 -13.44 11.80 5.26
C THR A 110 -12.82 12.70 4.20
N VAL A 111 -12.83 14.00 4.46
CA VAL A 111 -11.98 14.96 3.73
C VAL A 111 -10.53 14.51 3.98
N SER A 112 -9.75 14.24 2.92
CA SER A 112 -8.32 13.96 3.08
C SER A 112 -7.70 15.06 3.94
N PRO A 113 -6.99 14.71 5.03
CA PRO A 113 -6.43 15.72 5.91
C PRO A 113 -5.51 16.65 5.12
N PRO A 114 -5.49 17.96 5.44
CA PRO A 114 -4.59 18.90 4.80
C PRO A 114 -3.14 18.40 4.91
N LEU A 115 -2.31 18.66 3.88
CA LEU A 115 -0.92 18.18 3.80
C LEU A 115 -0.08 18.52 5.04
N GLU A 116 -0.38 19.64 5.70
CA GLU A 116 0.30 20.07 6.93
C GLU A 116 0.02 19.15 8.12
N GLU A 117 -1.20 18.62 8.24
CA GLU A 117 -1.60 17.69 9.29
C GLU A 117 -0.93 16.33 9.08
N VAL A 118 -0.90 15.84 7.84
CA VAL A 118 -0.15 14.62 7.46
C VAL A 118 1.34 14.78 7.78
N ALA A 119 1.94 15.93 7.46
CA ALA A 119 3.33 16.21 7.79
C ALA A 119 3.57 16.26 9.31
N ALA A 120 2.62 16.79 10.10
CA ALA A 120 2.72 16.85 11.55
C ALA A 120 2.66 15.47 12.19
N GLU A 121 1.79 14.59 11.70
CA GLU A 121 1.70 13.19 12.16
C GLU A 121 2.97 12.40 11.82
N GLN A 122 3.47 12.53 10.58
CA GLN A 122 4.72 11.90 10.15
C GLN A 122 5.90 12.40 10.99
N LEU A 123 5.98 13.71 11.25
CA LEU A 123 6.99 14.27 12.15
C LEU A 123 6.87 13.69 13.56
N HIS A 124 5.66 13.57 14.10
CA HIS A 124 5.45 12.99 15.43
C HIS A 124 6.00 11.56 15.49
N GLN A 125 5.80 10.76 14.44
CA GLN A 125 6.36 9.41 14.34
C GLN A 125 7.89 9.41 14.21
N GLU A 126 8.44 10.29 13.38
CA GLU A 126 9.88 10.45 13.18
C GLU A 126 10.60 10.81 14.48
N LEU A 127 10.00 11.67 15.32
CA LEU A 127 10.55 12.05 16.63
C LEU A 127 10.54 10.92 17.67
N GLN A 128 9.80 9.83 17.44
CA GLN A 128 9.84 8.64 18.29
C GLN A 128 10.91 7.65 17.85
N GLN A 129 11.50 7.81 16.67
CA GLN A 129 12.46 6.86 16.12
C GLN A 129 13.77 6.88 16.93
N ARG A 130 14.18 5.69 17.38
CA ARG A 130 15.44 5.50 18.12
C ARG A 130 16.22 4.29 17.62
N VAL A 131 17.43 4.52 17.10
CA VAL A 131 18.42 3.46 16.83
C VAL A 131 18.91 2.91 18.17
N PHE A 132 18.91 1.58 18.30
CA PHE A 132 19.21 0.89 19.57
C PHE A 132 18.31 1.30 20.75
N GLY A 133 17.18 1.95 20.49
CA GLY A 133 16.28 2.46 21.52
C GLY A 133 16.76 3.71 22.26
N VAL A 134 17.93 4.26 21.93
CA VAL A 134 18.50 5.43 22.63
C VAL A 134 18.89 6.55 21.65
N ILE A 135 19.52 6.22 20.53
CA ILE A 135 20.07 7.21 19.59
C ILE A 135 18.93 7.73 18.70
N PRO A 136 18.63 9.04 18.68
CA PRO A 136 17.57 9.60 17.85
C PRO A 136 17.82 9.35 16.36
N ASN A 137 16.76 9.01 15.62
CA ASN A 137 16.81 8.88 14.16
C ASN A 137 15.84 9.84 13.45
N TYR A 138 15.81 11.09 13.91
CA TYR A 138 14.74 12.03 13.54
C TYR A 138 14.83 12.52 12.09
N TYR A 139 16.02 12.50 11.50
CA TYR A 139 16.28 12.96 10.13
C TYR A 139 16.13 11.84 9.10
N VAL A 140 15.43 10.75 9.40
CA VAL A 140 15.23 9.63 8.48
C VAL A 140 13.74 9.34 8.34
N THR A 141 13.28 9.30 7.10
CA THR A 141 11.90 8.94 6.77
C THR A 141 11.88 7.57 6.10
N TYR A 142 11.09 6.66 6.66
CA TYR A 142 10.84 5.32 6.11
C TYR A 142 9.55 5.26 5.28
N GLU A 143 8.78 6.35 5.27
CA GLU A 143 7.59 6.52 4.44
C GLU A 143 7.99 6.69 2.97
N ARG A 144 7.22 6.12 2.03
CA ARG A 144 7.56 6.20 0.60
C ARG A 144 7.28 7.58 0.03
N HIS A 145 6.20 8.19 0.49
CA HIS A 145 5.72 9.49 0.01
C HIS A 145 5.43 10.43 1.20
N PRO A 146 6.46 10.82 1.96
CA PRO A 146 6.25 11.71 3.09
C PRO A 146 5.84 13.10 2.59
N ALA A 147 4.98 13.75 3.36
CA ALA A 147 4.62 15.14 3.16
C ALA A 147 5.84 16.03 3.50
N PRO A 148 6.05 17.13 2.75
CA PRO A 148 7.14 18.06 3.02
C PRO A 148 6.92 18.78 4.35
N LEU A 149 7.99 18.99 5.10
CA LEU A 149 7.92 19.69 6.39
C LEU A 149 7.77 21.19 6.19
N SER A 150 6.94 21.84 7.00
CA SER A 150 6.85 23.29 7.06
C SER A 150 8.03 23.90 7.85
N PRO A 151 8.36 25.20 7.68
CA PRO A 151 9.39 25.87 8.47
C PRO A 151 9.28 25.71 10.00
N PRO A 152 8.10 25.84 10.65
CA PRO A 152 7.99 25.60 12.09
C PRO A 152 8.24 24.13 12.46
N GLN A 153 7.86 23.19 11.60
CA GLN A 153 8.14 21.76 11.79
C GLN A 153 9.65 21.46 11.69
N LYS A 154 10.36 22.07 10.72
CA LYS A 154 11.83 21.98 10.60
C LYS A 154 12.53 22.55 11.85
N LEU A 155 12.06 23.69 12.37
CA LEU A 155 12.56 24.25 13.64
C LEU A 155 12.31 23.29 14.80
N HIS A 156 11.12 22.71 14.90
CA HIS A 156 10.78 21.75 15.95
C HIS A 156 11.68 20.52 15.92
N LEU A 157 11.91 19.96 14.73
CA LEU A 157 12.84 18.86 14.49
C LEU A 157 14.28 19.20 14.94
N GLY A 158 14.77 20.38 14.55
CA GLY A 158 16.09 20.86 14.94
C GLY A 158 16.24 21.04 16.45
N LEU A 159 15.28 21.71 17.10
CA LEU A 159 15.29 21.90 18.55
C LEU A 159 15.21 20.58 19.31
N LYS A 160 14.37 19.63 18.85
CA LYS A 160 14.27 18.31 19.48
C LYS A 160 15.58 17.53 19.38
N SER A 161 16.28 17.65 18.26
CA SER A 161 17.60 17.03 18.05
C SER A 161 18.68 17.66 18.95
N LEU A 162 18.67 18.99 19.08
CA LEU A 162 19.64 19.71 19.92
C LEU A 162 19.48 19.42 21.41
N LEU A 163 18.23 19.40 21.87
CA LEU A 163 17.91 19.16 23.28
C LEU A 163 17.90 17.67 23.64
N ASP A 164 18.19 16.78 22.69
CA ASP A 164 18.26 15.36 22.97
C ASP A 164 19.49 15.01 23.84
N PRO A 165 19.34 14.20 24.90
CA PRO A 165 20.45 13.80 25.76
C PRO A 165 21.63 13.16 25.02
N THR A 166 21.37 12.48 23.89
CA THR A 166 22.42 11.85 23.11
C THR A 166 23.33 12.85 22.40
N THR A 167 22.83 14.04 22.05
CA THR A 167 23.64 15.13 21.49
C THR A 167 24.66 15.60 22.52
N PHE A 168 24.24 15.81 23.78
CA PHE A 168 25.16 16.14 24.87
C PHE A 168 26.17 15.02 25.14
N ALA A 169 25.71 13.75 25.14
CA ALA A 169 26.59 12.60 25.34
C ALA A 169 27.64 12.44 24.22
N ALA A 170 27.24 12.63 22.96
CA ALA A 170 28.13 12.56 21.80
C ALA A 170 29.16 13.70 21.82
N THR A 171 28.73 14.93 22.13
CA THR A 171 29.65 16.06 22.31
C THR A 171 30.61 15.82 23.48
N GLY A 172 30.11 15.30 24.60
CA GLY A 172 30.93 14.97 25.78
C GLY A 172 32.00 13.93 25.46
N THR A 173 31.62 12.86 24.76
CA THR A 173 32.54 11.79 24.34
C THR A 173 33.61 12.31 23.39
N THR A 174 33.21 13.09 22.36
CA THR A 174 34.16 13.70 21.42
C THR A 174 35.11 14.66 22.13
N THR A 175 34.58 15.43 23.09
CA THR A 175 35.38 16.35 23.90
C THR A 175 36.38 15.61 24.79
N ALA A 176 36.00 14.48 25.38
CA ALA A 176 36.89 13.67 26.19
C ALA A 176 38.09 13.14 25.37
N ILE A 177 37.83 12.66 24.15
CA ILE A 177 38.89 12.24 23.21
C ILE A 177 39.78 13.44 22.85
N GLN A 178 39.19 14.60 22.52
CA GLN A 178 39.96 15.81 22.23
C GLN A 178 40.82 16.27 23.42
N GLN A 179 40.31 16.12 24.64
CA GLN A 179 41.01 16.45 25.88
C GLN A 179 42.23 15.53 26.07
N GLU A 180 42.04 14.21 25.91
CA GLU A 180 43.09 13.20 26.01
C GLU A 180 44.19 13.42 24.97
N MET A 181 43.81 13.71 23.72
CA MET A 181 44.75 14.02 22.65
C MET A 181 45.39 15.41 22.78
N ASN A 182 45.06 16.18 23.81
CA ASN A 182 45.46 17.57 24.00
C ASN A 182 45.20 18.44 22.74
N SER A 183 44.12 18.15 22.02
CA SER A 183 43.68 18.94 20.88
C SER A 183 43.36 20.36 21.35
N TYR A 184 43.73 21.38 20.57
CA TYR A 184 43.58 22.80 20.96
C TYR A 184 44.27 23.11 22.30
N TRP A 185 45.57 22.77 22.38
CA TRP A 185 46.39 22.90 23.58
C TRP A 185 46.33 24.30 24.23
N GLN A 186 46.06 25.36 23.46
CA GLN A 186 45.92 26.74 23.96
C GLN A 186 44.81 26.91 25.01
N TRP A 187 43.82 26.00 25.03
CA TRP A 187 42.77 26.01 26.04
C TRP A 187 43.17 25.35 27.36
N GLY A 188 44.32 24.71 27.42
CA GLY A 188 44.84 24.04 28.60
C GLY A 188 44.17 22.69 28.88
N GLN A 189 44.61 22.04 29.97
CA GLN A 189 44.09 20.77 30.45
C GLN A 189 43.16 20.96 31.66
N GLY A 190 42.53 19.88 32.14
CA GLY A 190 41.60 19.91 33.28
C GLY A 190 40.21 20.49 32.95
N ALA A 191 39.40 20.71 33.99
CA ALA A 191 37.98 21.06 33.84
C ALA A 191 37.73 22.32 33.00
N LYS A 192 38.59 23.35 33.11
CA LYS A 192 38.48 24.59 32.32
C LYS A 192 38.74 24.35 30.83
N GLY A 193 39.75 23.55 30.49
CA GLY A 193 40.03 23.17 29.11
C GLY A 193 38.92 22.32 28.52
N PHE A 194 38.42 21.37 29.30
CA PHE A 194 37.28 20.53 28.93
C PHE A 194 36.03 21.36 28.65
N ALA A 195 35.67 22.28 29.54
CA ALA A 195 34.50 23.14 29.38
C ALA A 195 34.58 24.02 28.10
N LYS A 196 35.76 24.55 27.77
CA LYS A 196 35.98 25.30 26.52
C LYS A 196 35.77 24.42 25.29
N ARG A 197 36.36 23.21 25.27
CA ARG A 197 36.20 22.25 24.17
C ARG A 197 34.74 21.80 24.02
N PHE A 198 34.07 21.51 25.15
CA PHE A 198 32.67 21.11 25.16
C PHE A 198 31.77 22.22 24.62
N GLY A 199 31.93 23.46 25.12
CA GLY A 199 31.16 24.61 24.67
C GLY A 199 31.37 24.90 23.18
N ALA A 200 32.62 24.81 22.70
CA ALA A 200 32.92 24.95 21.28
C ALA A 200 32.28 23.82 20.44
N GLY A 201 32.40 22.56 20.87
CA GLY A 201 31.84 21.40 20.17
C GLY A 201 30.31 21.43 20.11
N TYR A 202 29.66 21.74 21.23
CA TYR A 202 28.20 21.89 21.27
C TYR A 202 27.74 23.10 20.45
N GLY A 203 28.47 24.22 20.51
CA GLY A 203 28.22 25.39 19.68
C GLY A 203 28.29 25.08 18.18
N THR A 204 29.25 24.25 17.76
CA THR A 204 29.32 23.76 16.37
C THR A 204 28.09 22.91 16.00
N ALA A 205 27.62 22.04 16.89
CA ALA A 205 26.41 21.25 16.63
C ALA A 205 25.16 22.12 16.49
N VAL A 206 24.99 23.12 17.38
CA VAL A 206 23.91 24.12 17.30
C VAL A 206 23.97 24.88 15.98
N GLN A 207 25.16 25.36 15.59
CA GLN A 207 25.35 26.07 14.33
C GLN A 207 24.97 25.21 13.14
N GLN A 208 25.45 23.96 13.08
CA GLN A 208 25.16 23.07 11.97
C GLN A 208 23.66 22.80 11.83
N ILE A 209 22.96 22.45 12.91
CA ILE A 209 21.53 22.13 12.87
C ILE A 209 20.70 23.38 12.55
N MET A 210 20.97 24.51 13.21
CA MET A 210 20.18 25.71 13.02
C MET A 210 20.42 26.36 11.66
N ILE A 211 21.66 26.40 11.18
CA ILE A 211 21.99 27.04 9.90
C ILE A 211 21.57 26.15 8.73
N THR A 212 21.90 24.85 8.77
CA THR A 212 21.55 23.93 7.67
C THR A 212 20.10 23.51 7.74
N SER A 213 19.75 22.73 8.78
CA SER A 213 18.49 21.97 8.84
C SER A 213 17.25 22.80 9.16
N VAL A 214 17.45 24.02 9.68
CA VAL A 214 16.35 24.94 10.01
C VAL A 214 16.35 26.12 9.05
N LEU A 215 17.36 26.98 9.08
CA LEU A 215 17.35 28.23 8.32
C LEU A 215 17.49 27.99 6.82
N ALA A 216 18.56 27.34 6.36
CA ALA A 216 18.82 27.16 4.93
C ALA A 216 17.77 26.25 4.28
N ASP A 217 17.40 25.14 4.93
CA ASP A 217 16.35 24.24 4.44
C ASP A 217 14.96 24.90 4.38
N SER A 218 14.64 25.82 5.29
CA SER A 218 13.38 26.59 5.21
C SER A 218 13.41 27.65 4.10
N VAL A 219 14.52 28.38 3.96
CA VAL A 219 14.65 29.46 2.96
C VAL A 219 14.75 28.91 1.54
N LEU A 220 15.42 27.77 1.36
CA LEU A 220 15.64 27.14 0.05
C LEU A 220 14.59 26.08 -0.27
N HIS A 221 13.59 25.91 0.61
CA HIS A 221 12.52 24.94 0.45
C HIS A 221 13.06 23.52 0.21
N GLN A 222 13.97 23.08 1.07
CA GLN A 222 14.59 21.75 1.06
C GLN A 222 14.16 20.96 2.29
N ASP A 223 13.93 19.66 2.10
CA ASP A 223 13.64 18.73 3.17
C ASP A 223 14.96 18.25 3.81
N PRO A 224 15.15 18.44 5.12
CA PRO A 224 16.38 18.04 5.81
C PRO A 224 16.53 16.51 5.96
N ARG A 225 15.49 15.72 5.66
CA ARG A 225 15.47 14.27 5.95
C ARG A 225 16.12 13.44 4.85
N TYR A 226 16.70 12.31 5.25
CA TYR A 226 17.11 11.24 4.36
C TYR A 226 15.92 10.30 4.05
N PHE A 227 15.72 10.03 2.76
CA PHE A 227 14.66 9.17 2.25
C PHE A 227 15.17 7.75 2.08
N TYR A 228 14.73 6.85 2.96
CA TYR A 228 15.16 5.45 2.97
C TYR A 228 14.63 4.71 1.73
N SER A 229 15.50 4.01 1.02
CA SER A 229 15.13 3.34 -0.24
C SER A 229 14.49 1.98 -0.02
N GLY A 230 15.13 1.10 0.77
CA GLY A 230 14.59 -0.20 1.19
C GLY A 230 14.39 -1.30 0.15
N GLN A 231 14.25 -0.93 -1.11
CA GLN A 231 13.90 -1.81 -2.22
C GLN A 231 15.04 -1.93 -3.22
N GLY A 232 15.07 -3.05 -3.94
CA GLY A 232 16.09 -3.35 -4.95
C GLY A 232 17.29 -4.12 -4.44
N THR A 233 18.28 -4.31 -5.30
CA THR A 233 19.49 -5.07 -4.99
C THR A 233 20.39 -4.31 -4.00
N ARG A 234 21.34 -5.02 -3.36
CA ARG A 234 22.31 -4.39 -2.45
C ARG A 234 23.08 -3.25 -3.13
N GLY A 235 23.44 -3.41 -4.40
CA GLY A 235 24.11 -2.37 -5.18
C GLY A 235 23.24 -1.15 -5.45
N GLN A 236 21.97 -1.35 -5.83
CA GLN A 236 21.02 -0.25 -6.07
C GLN A 236 20.77 0.57 -4.81
N ARG A 237 20.62 -0.11 -3.67
CA ARG A 237 20.40 0.52 -2.37
C ARG A 237 21.62 1.33 -1.92
N ALA A 238 22.82 0.75 -2.06
CA ALA A 238 24.06 1.48 -1.78
C ALA A 238 24.23 2.70 -2.69
N TRP A 239 23.93 2.57 -3.98
CA TRP A 239 23.98 3.70 -4.91
C TRP A 239 22.95 4.78 -4.57
N CYS A 240 21.76 4.40 -4.11
CA CYS A 240 20.74 5.34 -3.66
C CYS A 240 21.21 6.18 -2.45
N ALA A 241 21.83 5.51 -1.47
CA ALA A 241 22.40 6.12 -0.25
C ALA A 241 23.61 7.04 -0.54
N VAL A 242 24.44 6.69 -1.53
CA VAL A 242 25.52 7.57 -1.99
C VAL A 242 24.95 8.78 -2.72
N LYS A 243 24.00 8.54 -3.64
CA LYS A 243 23.41 9.60 -4.45
C LYS A 243 22.66 10.63 -3.60
N SER A 244 21.99 10.22 -2.52
CA SER A 244 21.30 11.13 -1.58
C SER A 244 22.22 12.12 -0.89
N ALA A 245 23.53 11.86 -0.76
CA ALA A 245 24.44 12.87 -0.25
C ALA A 245 24.57 14.08 -1.19
N PHE A 246 24.30 13.90 -2.48
CA PHE A 246 24.43 14.91 -3.54
C PHE A 246 23.08 15.41 -4.08
N ARG A 247 21.96 15.09 -3.40
CA ARG A 247 20.63 15.60 -3.75
C ARG A 247 19.77 15.75 -2.50
N ALA A 248 19.01 16.83 -2.44
CA ALA A 248 17.95 17.03 -1.46
C ALA A 248 16.59 16.98 -2.17
N LYS A 249 15.54 16.59 -1.44
CA LYS A 249 14.17 16.70 -1.96
C LYS A 249 13.66 18.11 -1.61
N GLY A 250 13.10 18.80 -2.58
CA GLY A 250 12.46 20.10 -2.34
C GLY A 250 11.08 19.92 -1.70
N ASP A 251 10.58 20.97 -1.05
CA ASP A 251 9.20 21.01 -0.52
C ASP A 251 8.15 20.87 -1.64
N ASN A 252 8.55 21.10 -2.90
CA ASN A 252 7.77 20.84 -4.11
C ASN A 252 7.81 19.36 -4.58
N GLY A 253 8.43 18.46 -3.82
CA GLY A 253 8.56 17.03 -4.11
C GLY A 253 9.64 16.65 -5.13
N LYS A 254 10.32 17.62 -5.76
CA LYS A 254 11.33 17.37 -6.80
C LYS A 254 12.73 17.21 -6.20
N TRP A 255 13.57 16.37 -6.82
CA TRP A 255 14.98 16.24 -6.46
C TRP A 255 15.80 17.40 -7.01
N GLN A 256 16.66 17.98 -6.17
CA GLN A 256 17.51 19.11 -6.52
C GLN A 256 18.88 19.00 -5.81
N PRO A 257 19.92 19.74 -6.26
CA PRO A 257 21.19 19.79 -5.54
C PRO A 257 21.01 20.24 -4.08
N PRO A 258 21.85 19.77 -3.13
CA PRO A 258 21.68 20.02 -1.69
C PRO A 258 22.22 21.41 -1.29
N TYR A 259 21.62 22.47 -1.85
CA TYR A 259 22.04 23.85 -1.62
C TYR A 259 22.10 24.23 -0.14
N ALA A 260 21.15 23.79 0.68
CA ALA A 260 21.14 24.08 2.11
C ALA A 260 22.31 23.40 2.85
N GLY A 261 22.57 22.13 2.53
CA GLY A 261 23.74 21.39 3.04
C GLY A 261 25.06 22.06 2.68
N LEU A 262 25.20 22.48 1.42
CA LEU A 262 26.37 23.21 0.92
C LEU A 262 26.59 24.53 1.67
N ILE A 263 25.60 25.43 1.65
CA ILE A 263 25.71 26.75 2.27
C ILE A 263 25.95 26.62 3.78
N GLY A 264 25.23 25.71 4.44
CA GLY A 264 25.35 25.52 5.88
C GLY A 264 26.68 24.90 6.30
N ALA A 265 27.28 24.00 5.50
CA ALA A 265 28.62 23.47 5.77
C ALA A 265 29.69 24.57 5.66
N VAL A 266 29.61 25.45 4.65
CA VAL A 266 30.53 26.58 4.49
C VAL A 266 30.36 27.60 5.62
N ALA A 267 29.12 28.02 5.89
CA ALA A 267 28.81 28.99 6.94
C ALA A 267 29.25 28.49 8.32
N SER A 268 28.97 27.23 8.64
CA SER A 268 29.37 26.63 9.93
C SER A 268 30.89 26.53 10.06
N ALA A 269 31.60 26.18 8.98
CA ALA A 269 33.07 26.16 8.97
C ALA A 269 33.67 27.54 9.25
N GLU A 270 33.17 28.59 8.59
CA GLU A 270 33.66 29.96 8.79
C GLU A 270 33.36 30.49 10.18
N ILE A 271 32.13 30.30 10.67
CA ILE A 271 31.75 30.75 12.01
C ILE A 271 32.57 30.00 13.07
N SER A 272 32.86 28.70 12.87
CA SER A 272 33.67 27.92 13.80
C SER A 272 35.07 28.48 14.02
N GLN A 273 35.66 29.16 13.03
CA GLN A 273 36.97 29.77 13.15
C GLN A 273 37.02 30.90 14.20
N THR A 274 35.89 31.54 14.48
CA THR A 274 35.83 32.69 15.39
C THR A 274 36.07 32.30 16.85
N TYR A 275 35.80 31.04 17.21
CA TYR A 275 35.91 30.56 18.59
C TYR A 275 36.89 29.39 18.78
N TYR A 276 37.29 28.65 17.74
CA TYR A 276 38.38 27.66 17.86
C TYR A 276 39.77 28.31 17.72
N PRO A 277 40.77 27.92 18.54
CA PRO A 277 42.11 28.48 18.45
C PRO A 277 42.91 27.88 17.29
N GLY A 278 43.58 28.74 16.54
CA GLY A 278 44.44 28.42 15.40
C GLY A 278 43.85 28.87 14.07
N SER A 279 44.57 29.75 13.36
CA SER A 279 44.22 30.16 12.00
C SER A 279 44.55 29.03 11.02
N ARG A 280 43.54 28.46 10.37
CA ARG A 280 43.74 27.55 9.24
C ARG A 280 43.61 28.35 7.95
N THR A 281 44.40 28.03 6.93
CA THR A 281 44.28 28.69 5.62
C THR A 281 42.88 28.41 5.05
N GLN A 282 42.11 29.46 4.72
CA GLN A 282 40.69 29.39 4.34
C GLN A 282 40.39 28.29 3.29
N TYR A 283 41.20 28.19 2.24
CA TYR A 283 41.03 27.19 1.17
C TYR A 283 41.17 25.74 1.64
N THR A 284 42.07 25.47 2.59
CA THR A 284 42.23 24.12 3.16
C THR A 284 41.06 23.75 4.08
N LEU A 285 40.43 24.75 4.72
CA LEU A 285 39.30 24.52 5.61
C LEU A 285 38.03 24.20 4.82
N LEU A 286 37.75 24.95 3.75
CA LEU A 286 36.57 24.76 2.92
C LEU A 286 36.54 23.37 2.28
N GLY A 287 37.61 23.00 1.57
CA GLY A 287 37.69 21.68 0.89
C GLY A 287 37.58 20.52 1.87
N ARG A 288 38.23 20.64 3.04
CA ARG A 288 38.17 19.61 4.09
C ARG A 288 36.78 19.50 4.72
N SER A 289 36.12 20.63 4.99
CA SER A 289 34.77 20.65 5.59
C SER A 289 33.74 20.04 4.66
N MET A 290 33.82 20.37 3.36
CA MET A 290 32.99 19.79 2.32
C MET A 290 33.22 18.28 2.18
N MET A 291 34.47 17.83 2.19
CA MET A 291 34.82 16.40 2.17
C MET A 291 34.20 15.66 3.36
N PHE A 292 34.36 16.19 4.59
CA PHE A 292 33.78 15.56 5.78
C PHE A 292 32.24 15.58 5.76
N HIS A 293 31.62 16.64 5.24
CA HIS A 293 30.18 16.73 5.12
C HIS A 293 29.61 15.62 4.22
N PHE A 294 30.11 15.51 2.97
CA PHE A 294 29.63 14.46 2.06
C PHE A 294 30.02 13.06 2.51
N ALA A 295 31.25 12.85 2.97
CA ALA A 295 31.67 11.55 3.47
C ALA A 295 30.84 11.10 4.69
N GLY A 296 30.53 12.02 5.59
CA GLY A 296 29.67 11.78 6.75
C GLY A 296 28.24 11.41 6.33
N LEU A 297 27.63 12.17 5.41
CA LEU A 297 26.29 11.85 4.89
C LEU A 297 26.27 10.47 4.21
N ILE A 298 27.25 10.16 3.36
CA ILE A 298 27.35 8.85 2.70
C ILE A 298 27.44 7.74 3.75
N ALA A 299 28.30 7.90 4.76
CA ALA A 299 28.48 6.90 5.81
C ALA A 299 27.19 6.66 6.60
N LEU A 300 26.50 7.73 7.01
CA LEU A 300 25.24 7.63 7.74
C LEU A 300 24.12 7.02 6.88
N ASN A 301 23.97 7.45 5.63
CA ASN A 301 22.95 6.90 4.73
C ASN A 301 23.19 5.40 4.45
N LEU A 302 24.44 4.98 4.25
CA LEU A 302 24.78 3.56 4.10
C LEU A 302 24.52 2.78 5.40
N GLY A 303 24.82 3.38 6.55
CA GLY A 303 24.49 2.85 7.87
C GLY A 303 22.99 2.62 8.01
N GLU A 304 22.16 3.60 7.63
CA GLU A 304 20.71 3.48 7.61
C GLU A 304 20.22 2.37 6.69
N GLU A 305 20.78 2.29 5.49
CA GLU A 305 20.37 1.33 4.49
C GLU A 305 20.67 -0.12 4.93
N PHE A 306 21.80 -0.38 5.57
CA PHE A 306 22.24 -1.76 5.84
C PHE A 306 22.23 -2.19 7.31
N PHE A 307 22.18 -1.25 8.25
CA PHE A 307 22.38 -1.55 9.67
C PHE A 307 21.32 -0.90 10.57
N PHE A 308 21.21 0.43 10.58
CA PHE A 308 20.42 1.14 11.59
C PHE A 308 18.93 0.84 11.49
N LYS A 309 18.33 0.72 10.29
CA LYS A 309 16.90 0.38 10.18
C LYS A 309 16.51 -0.88 10.96
N ARG A 310 17.35 -1.92 10.97
CA ARG A 310 17.05 -3.18 11.71
C ARG A 310 17.05 -2.99 13.23
N LEU A 311 17.69 -1.93 13.69
CA LEU A 311 17.93 -1.60 15.08
C LEU A 311 17.07 -0.42 15.55
N THR A 312 16.42 0.28 14.62
CA THR A 312 15.47 1.33 14.88
C THR A 312 14.16 0.72 15.37
N LYS A 313 13.79 1.01 16.62
CA LYS A 313 12.45 0.66 17.11
C LYS A 313 11.45 1.65 16.52
N LEU A 314 10.62 1.17 15.60
CA LEU A 314 9.44 1.88 15.13
C LEU A 314 8.29 1.54 16.08
N ARG A 315 7.68 2.55 16.71
CA ARG A 315 6.39 2.32 17.39
C ARG A 315 5.37 2.19 16.28
N ALA A 316 4.77 1.00 16.16
CA ALA A 316 3.87 0.64 15.07
C ALA A 316 2.83 1.74 14.85
N THR A 317 2.73 2.20 13.61
CA THR A 317 1.56 2.89 13.09
C THR A 317 0.30 2.11 13.47
N ALA A 318 -0.80 2.81 13.75
CA ALA A 318 -2.11 2.20 13.53
C ALA A 318 -2.09 1.75 12.06
N ASP A 319 -1.96 0.44 11.86
CA ASP A 319 -1.64 -0.17 10.58
C ASP A 319 -2.94 -0.17 9.76
N LEU A 320 -3.28 0.99 9.21
CA LEU A 320 -4.45 1.15 8.35
C LEU A 320 -4.40 0.05 7.28
N PRO A 321 -5.47 -0.74 7.12
CA PRO A 321 -5.43 -1.91 6.25
C PRO A 321 -5.16 -1.48 4.80
N VAL A 322 -4.13 -2.08 4.20
CA VAL A 322 -3.75 -1.84 2.80
C VAL A 322 -4.12 -3.05 1.97
N LEU A 323 -4.89 -2.82 0.91
CA LEU A 323 -5.09 -3.79 -0.15
C LEU A 323 -3.91 -3.70 -1.12
N HIS A 324 -3.11 -4.76 -1.13
CA HIS A 324 -1.85 -4.74 -1.89
C HIS A 324 -2.06 -4.88 -3.39
N GLU A 325 -1.20 -4.20 -4.15
CA GLU A 325 -1.09 -4.38 -5.60
C GLU A 325 -0.94 -5.87 -5.95
N GLY A 326 -1.66 -6.34 -6.98
CA GLY A 326 -1.64 -7.73 -7.43
C GLY A 326 -2.53 -8.67 -6.62
N THR A 327 -3.29 -8.18 -5.64
CA THR A 327 -4.33 -8.97 -4.95
C THR A 327 -5.42 -9.35 -5.94
N ALA A 328 -5.82 -10.62 -5.94
CA ALA A 328 -6.87 -11.15 -6.83
C ALA A 328 -8.27 -10.70 -6.37
N VAL A 329 -9.05 -10.19 -7.31
CA VAL A 329 -10.40 -9.66 -7.13
C VAL A 329 -11.35 -10.47 -8.02
N PRO A 330 -12.08 -11.43 -7.45
CA PRO A 330 -13.03 -12.25 -8.20
C PRO A 330 -14.33 -11.48 -8.44
N LEU A 331 -14.71 -11.39 -9.69
CA LEU A 331 -15.83 -10.59 -10.18
C LEU A 331 -16.79 -11.49 -10.98
N ILE A 332 -18.08 -11.16 -10.91
CA ILE A 332 -19.12 -11.74 -11.76
C ILE A 332 -19.58 -10.64 -12.71
N ALA A 333 -19.51 -10.89 -14.01
CA ALA A 333 -20.05 -9.98 -15.00
C ALA A 333 -21.58 -10.07 -14.99
N VAL A 334 -22.24 -8.91 -14.91
CA VAL A 334 -23.70 -8.84 -14.85
C VAL A 334 -24.27 -8.42 -16.21
N ASP A 335 -23.55 -7.57 -16.95
CA ASP A 335 -23.86 -7.11 -18.30
C ASP A 335 -22.75 -7.43 -19.31
N GLY A 336 -23.04 -7.31 -20.61
CA GLY A 336 -22.03 -7.14 -21.66
C GLY A 336 -21.50 -8.39 -22.35
N PHE A 337 -21.81 -9.59 -21.87
CA PHE A 337 -21.36 -10.84 -22.50
C PHE A 337 -22.56 -11.63 -23.06
N SER A 338 -23.12 -11.15 -24.17
CA SER A 338 -24.02 -11.95 -25.01
C SER A 338 -23.19 -12.93 -25.86
N ALA A 339 -23.84 -13.92 -26.50
CA ALA A 339 -23.19 -14.83 -27.45
C ALA A 339 -22.47 -14.11 -28.61
N GLU A 340 -22.83 -12.84 -28.87
CA GLU A 340 -22.21 -11.96 -29.88
C GLU A 340 -21.00 -11.14 -29.34
N GLY A 341 -20.75 -11.17 -28.03
CA GLY A 341 -19.72 -10.37 -27.36
C GLY A 341 -20.08 -8.89 -27.17
N PRO A 342 -19.35 -8.15 -26.31
CA PRO A 342 -19.59 -6.71 -26.10
C PRO A 342 -19.08 -5.87 -27.28
N ALA A 343 -19.64 -4.67 -27.46
CA ALA A 343 -19.16 -3.70 -28.45
C ALA A 343 -17.98 -2.86 -27.88
N PRO A 344 -17.02 -2.41 -28.72
CA PRO A 344 -16.02 -1.43 -28.30
C PRO A 344 -16.66 -0.14 -27.77
N GLY A 345 -16.19 0.36 -26.63
CA GLY A 345 -16.74 1.52 -25.93
C GLY A 345 -17.93 1.22 -25.01
N GLN A 346 -18.44 -0.02 -25.00
CA GLN A 346 -19.48 -0.43 -24.06
C GLN A 346 -18.93 -0.47 -22.63
N THR A 347 -19.72 -0.01 -21.66
CA THR A 347 -19.40 -0.17 -20.24
C THR A 347 -19.89 -1.53 -19.77
N ILE A 348 -19.01 -2.29 -19.13
CA ILE A 348 -19.33 -3.57 -18.52
C ILE A 348 -19.40 -3.39 -17.01
N THR A 349 -20.48 -3.89 -16.43
CA THR A 349 -20.72 -3.90 -14.99
C THR A 349 -20.36 -5.28 -14.43
N PHE A 350 -19.59 -5.24 -13.36
CA PHE A 350 -19.18 -6.40 -12.58
C PHE A 350 -19.61 -6.20 -11.13
N VAL A 351 -19.79 -7.31 -10.43
CA VAL A 351 -20.00 -7.31 -8.98
C VAL A 351 -18.98 -8.21 -8.29
N LEU A 352 -18.54 -7.77 -7.12
CA LEU A 352 -17.56 -8.49 -6.31
C LEU A 352 -18.18 -9.80 -5.80
N ALA A 353 -17.61 -10.93 -6.19
CA ALA A 353 -18.18 -12.25 -5.92
C ALA A 353 -18.05 -12.67 -4.45
N ARG A 354 -17.05 -12.15 -3.74
CA ARG A 354 -16.81 -12.42 -2.32
C ARG A 354 -16.08 -11.27 -1.65
N GLU A 355 -16.26 -11.19 -0.34
CA GLU A 355 -15.57 -10.22 0.50
C GLU A 355 -14.04 -10.28 0.34
N LEU A 356 -13.42 -9.11 0.27
CA LEU A 356 -11.96 -8.98 0.32
C LEU A 356 -11.55 -8.70 1.75
N THR A 357 -10.90 -9.68 2.38
CA THR A 357 -10.44 -9.57 3.78
C THR A 357 -8.92 -9.43 3.86
N VAL A 358 -8.44 -8.48 4.66
CA VAL A 358 -7.03 -8.35 5.02
C VAL A 358 -6.91 -8.44 6.54
N ARG A 359 -6.14 -9.41 7.04
CA ARG A 359 -5.95 -9.65 8.48
C ARG A 359 -7.24 -9.81 9.29
N GLY A 360 -8.27 -10.41 8.68
CA GLY A 360 -9.57 -10.63 9.31
C GLY A 360 -10.52 -9.43 9.30
N GLN A 361 -10.13 -8.31 8.68
CA GLN A 361 -11.00 -7.17 8.42
C GLN A 361 -11.47 -7.18 6.97
N THR A 362 -12.78 -7.07 6.75
CA THR A 362 -13.39 -6.94 5.42
C THR A 362 -13.16 -5.51 4.90
N LEU A 363 -12.49 -5.37 3.76
CA LEU A 363 -12.21 -4.07 3.11
C LEU A 363 -13.17 -3.78 1.95
N ALA A 364 -13.67 -4.82 1.29
CA ALA A 364 -14.71 -4.71 0.27
C ALA A 364 -15.71 -5.84 0.46
N LYS A 365 -17.00 -5.54 0.29
CA LYS A 365 -18.11 -6.44 0.57
C LYS A 365 -18.58 -7.11 -0.72
N ALA A 366 -19.03 -8.36 -0.62
CA ALA A 366 -19.63 -9.03 -1.77
C ALA A 366 -20.82 -8.21 -2.29
N GLY A 367 -20.91 -8.02 -3.61
CA GLY A 367 -21.91 -7.13 -4.22
C GLY A 367 -21.44 -5.69 -4.46
N ASP A 368 -20.24 -5.30 -4.00
CA ASP A 368 -19.60 -4.06 -4.42
C ASP A 368 -19.43 -4.03 -5.95
N VAL A 369 -19.71 -2.88 -6.55
CA VAL A 369 -19.81 -2.75 -8.01
C VAL A 369 -18.47 -2.34 -8.58
N ALA A 370 -18.04 -3.03 -9.63
CA ALA A 370 -16.94 -2.59 -10.49
C ALA A 370 -17.43 -2.31 -11.90
N SER A 371 -16.86 -1.29 -12.55
CA SER A 371 -17.20 -0.96 -13.94
C SER A 371 -15.96 -0.64 -14.73
N GLY A 372 -15.98 -0.98 -16.03
CA GLY A 372 -14.89 -0.68 -16.96
C GLY A 372 -15.39 -0.57 -18.40
N GLN A 373 -14.63 0.08 -19.27
CA GLN A 373 -14.99 0.24 -20.67
C GLN A 373 -14.24 -0.75 -21.55
N VAL A 374 -14.94 -1.31 -22.54
CA VAL A 374 -14.33 -2.20 -23.53
C VAL A 374 -13.43 -1.40 -24.47
N SER A 375 -12.12 -1.70 -24.45
CA SER A 375 -11.14 -1.08 -25.33
C SER A 375 -10.87 -1.91 -26.58
N GLN A 376 -10.82 -3.24 -26.48
CA GLN A 376 -10.64 -4.15 -27.62
C GLN A 376 -11.43 -5.44 -27.45
N VAL A 377 -11.92 -6.00 -28.56
CA VAL A 377 -12.60 -7.29 -28.61
C VAL A 377 -11.88 -8.16 -29.63
N ASN A 378 -11.24 -9.22 -29.18
CA ASN A 378 -10.64 -10.23 -30.03
C ASN A 378 -11.59 -11.42 -30.08
N ALA A 379 -12.44 -11.48 -31.10
CA ALA A 379 -13.31 -12.62 -31.35
C ALA A 379 -12.47 -13.83 -31.79
N SER A 380 -12.71 -15.00 -31.18
CA SER A 380 -12.21 -16.24 -31.77
C SER A 380 -13.11 -16.63 -32.94
N ASN A 381 -12.51 -17.00 -34.08
CA ASN A 381 -13.21 -17.49 -35.27
C ASN A 381 -13.69 -18.94 -35.14
N THR A 382 -13.56 -19.53 -33.94
CA THR A 382 -13.85 -20.94 -33.67
C THR A 382 -15.08 -21.04 -32.75
N PRO A 383 -16.17 -21.73 -33.17
CA PRO A 383 -17.33 -21.91 -32.30
C PRO A 383 -16.95 -22.59 -30.98
N GLY A 384 -17.23 -21.93 -29.85
CA GLY A 384 -16.94 -22.44 -28.50
C GLY A 384 -15.58 -22.02 -27.91
N GLU A 385 -14.77 -21.22 -28.61
CA GLU A 385 -13.58 -20.61 -28.02
C GLU A 385 -13.88 -19.25 -27.34
N PRO A 386 -13.20 -18.93 -26.21
CA PRO A 386 -13.48 -17.72 -25.44
C PRO A 386 -13.13 -16.44 -26.22
N VAL A 387 -14.05 -15.49 -26.25
CA VAL A 387 -13.81 -14.12 -26.77
C VAL A 387 -12.90 -13.39 -25.78
N SER A 388 -11.77 -12.85 -26.25
CA SER A 388 -10.85 -12.08 -25.39
C SER A 388 -11.21 -10.59 -25.47
N VAL A 389 -11.77 -10.04 -24.41
CA VAL A 389 -12.11 -8.62 -24.27
C VAL A 389 -11.07 -7.90 -23.41
N ALA A 390 -10.52 -6.79 -23.90
CA ALA A 390 -9.69 -5.87 -23.14
C ALA A 390 -10.58 -4.77 -22.54
N LEU A 391 -10.33 -4.46 -21.26
CA LEU A 391 -11.05 -3.43 -20.52
C LEU A 391 -10.08 -2.34 -20.08
N ASP A 392 -10.47 -1.10 -20.30
CA ASP A 392 -9.78 0.08 -19.79
C ASP A 392 -10.49 0.59 -18.54
N ARG A 393 -9.67 1.04 -17.57
CA ARG A 393 -10.10 1.77 -16.37
C ARG A 393 -11.17 1.03 -15.55
N VAL A 394 -10.94 -0.24 -15.24
CA VAL A 394 -11.84 -0.97 -14.34
C VAL A 394 -11.69 -0.43 -12.92
N MET A 395 -12.76 0.10 -12.34
CA MET A 395 -12.79 0.68 -10.99
C MET A 395 -13.80 -0.07 -10.13
N LEU A 396 -13.36 -0.62 -8.99
CA LEU A 396 -14.23 -1.19 -7.95
C LEU A 396 -14.56 -0.12 -6.91
N HIS A 397 -15.84 0.02 -6.60
CA HIS A 397 -16.36 0.96 -5.61
C HIS A 397 -16.75 0.21 -4.34
N SER A 398 -16.00 0.41 -3.25
CA SER A 398 -16.32 -0.10 -1.90
C SER A 398 -16.54 1.09 -0.97
N GLY A 399 -17.80 1.39 -0.67
CA GLY A 399 -18.20 2.62 0.03
C GLY A 399 -17.61 3.87 -0.66
N ASN A 400 -16.78 4.62 0.08
CA ASN A 400 -16.09 5.82 -0.42
C ASN A 400 -14.71 5.56 -1.07
N VAL A 401 -14.26 4.31 -1.12
CA VAL A 401 -12.93 3.94 -1.63
C VAL A 401 -13.07 3.39 -3.06
N ILE A 402 -12.26 3.95 -3.97
CA ILE A 402 -12.16 3.48 -5.35
C ILE A 402 -10.88 2.66 -5.49
N VAL A 403 -11.03 1.39 -5.88
CA VAL A 403 -9.93 0.46 -6.10
C VAL A 403 -9.73 0.27 -7.61
N PRO A 404 -8.63 0.77 -8.21
CA PRO A 404 -8.34 0.54 -9.61
C PRO A 404 -7.91 -0.92 -9.82
N LEU A 405 -8.46 -1.55 -10.85
CA LEU A 405 -8.22 -2.94 -11.22
C LEU A 405 -7.57 -3.05 -12.60
N ARG A 406 -6.83 -4.15 -12.80
CA ARG A 406 -6.16 -4.51 -14.06
C ARG A 406 -6.32 -6.01 -14.35
N SER A 407 -6.18 -6.37 -15.62
CA SER A 407 -6.32 -7.77 -16.10
C SER A 407 -5.13 -8.67 -15.76
N SER A 408 -3.95 -8.10 -15.56
CA SER A 408 -2.71 -8.84 -15.28
C SER A 408 -2.27 -8.69 -13.83
N GLN A 409 -1.79 -9.77 -13.23
CA GLN A 409 -1.18 -9.75 -11.91
C GLN A 409 0.12 -8.90 -11.90
N VAL A 410 0.84 -8.85 -13.02
CA VAL A 410 2.09 -8.09 -13.20
C VAL A 410 1.83 -6.77 -13.92
N ARG A 411 2.43 -5.68 -13.41
CA ARG A 411 2.25 -4.29 -13.87
C ARG A 411 2.44 -4.06 -15.38
N ASP A 412 3.32 -4.84 -16.02
CA ASP A 412 3.63 -4.76 -17.46
C ASP A 412 3.25 -6.04 -18.24
N GLY A 413 2.47 -6.93 -17.63
CA GLY A 413 2.03 -8.17 -18.28
C GLY A 413 0.87 -7.93 -19.23
N VAL A 414 1.06 -8.19 -20.52
CA VAL A 414 -0.05 -8.29 -21.49
C VAL A 414 -0.56 -9.72 -21.43
N SER A 415 -1.37 -10.04 -20.42
CA SER A 415 -2.12 -11.31 -20.40
C SER A 415 -3.57 -11.02 -20.82
N PRO A 416 -4.09 -11.70 -21.86
CA PRO A 416 -5.50 -11.58 -22.21
C PRO A 416 -6.34 -12.04 -21.02
N MET A 417 -7.40 -11.28 -20.72
CA MET A 417 -8.35 -11.62 -19.68
C MET A 417 -8.99 -12.97 -20.02
N GLN A 418 -8.89 -13.95 -19.12
CA GLN A 418 -9.53 -15.25 -19.31
C GLN A 418 -10.95 -15.19 -18.77
N PHE A 419 -11.93 -15.35 -19.65
CA PHE A 419 -13.34 -15.50 -19.29
C PHE A 419 -13.61 -16.97 -19.04
N LYS A 420 -14.23 -17.29 -17.90
CA LYS A 420 -14.77 -18.61 -17.65
C LYS A 420 -16.27 -18.45 -17.43
N GLU A 421 -17.06 -19.04 -18.32
CA GLU A 421 -18.49 -19.21 -18.05
C GLU A 421 -18.64 -20.25 -16.94
N SER A 422 -19.36 -19.88 -15.89
CA SER A 422 -19.65 -20.74 -14.75
C SER A 422 -20.64 -21.81 -15.18
N PRO A 423 -20.29 -23.11 -15.18
CA PRO A 423 -21.19 -24.18 -15.63
C PRO A 423 -22.47 -24.29 -14.79
N GLU A 424 -22.47 -23.72 -13.58
CA GLU A 424 -23.53 -23.82 -12.58
C GLU A 424 -24.54 -22.67 -12.68
N SER A 425 -24.07 -21.48 -13.09
CA SER A 425 -24.89 -20.26 -13.15
C SER A 425 -25.07 -19.68 -14.55
N GLY A 426 -24.27 -20.12 -15.54
CA GLY A 426 -24.24 -19.53 -16.89
C GLY A 426 -23.73 -18.08 -16.91
N LYS A 427 -23.18 -17.58 -15.80
CA LYS A 427 -22.62 -16.23 -15.69
C LYS A 427 -21.10 -16.27 -15.94
N VAL A 428 -20.56 -15.16 -16.44
CA VAL A 428 -19.13 -15.03 -16.71
C VAL A 428 -18.40 -14.60 -15.45
N GLU A 429 -17.50 -15.45 -14.97
CA GLU A 429 -16.61 -15.17 -13.84
C GLU A 429 -15.26 -14.68 -14.36
N VAL A 430 -14.76 -13.60 -13.75
CA VAL A 430 -13.48 -12.96 -14.10
C VAL A 430 -12.68 -12.71 -12.84
N THR A 431 -11.37 -12.94 -12.90
CA THR A 431 -10.46 -12.49 -11.83
C THR A 431 -9.61 -11.34 -12.34
N LEU A 432 -9.76 -10.17 -11.72
CA LEU A 432 -8.89 -9.03 -11.93
C LEU A 432 -7.91 -8.87 -10.77
N PHE A 433 -6.95 -7.97 -10.91
CA PHE A 433 -5.94 -7.70 -9.91
C PHE A 433 -5.91 -6.23 -9.54
N VAL A 434 -5.65 -5.94 -8.27
CA VAL A 434 -5.48 -4.57 -7.78
C VAL A 434 -4.31 -3.90 -8.49
N ALA A 435 -4.54 -2.74 -9.08
CA ALA A 435 -3.58 -2.06 -9.95
C ALA A 435 -2.50 -1.29 -9.17
N GLU A 436 -2.79 -0.86 -7.93
CA GLU A 436 -1.84 -0.18 -7.04
C GLU A 436 -2.25 -0.37 -5.57
N ASN A 437 -1.35 -0.13 -4.62
CA ASN A 437 -1.70 -0.26 -3.20
C ASN A 437 -2.78 0.77 -2.81
N VAL A 438 -3.90 0.29 -2.28
CA VAL A 438 -5.01 1.15 -1.81
C VAL A 438 -5.16 1.02 -0.31
N GLN A 439 -5.19 2.15 0.39
CA GLN A 439 -5.34 2.22 1.84
C GLN A 439 -6.81 2.45 2.19
N PHE A 440 -7.33 1.65 3.12
CA PHE A 440 -8.70 1.77 3.60
C PHE A 440 -8.72 2.51 4.94
N PRO A 441 -9.64 3.47 5.15
CA PRO A 441 -9.80 4.14 6.43
C PRO A 441 -10.34 3.16 7.50
N GLU A 442 -10.06 3.43 8.77
CA GLU A 442 -10.58 2.61 9.88
C GLU A 442 -12.13 2.63 9.91
N GLY A 443 -12.76 1.46 9.89
CA GLY A 443 -14.18 1.29 10.23
C GLY A 443 -15.21 1.17 9.09
N GLN A 444 -14.85 0.66 7.90
CA GLN A 444 -15.80 0.35 6.81
C GLN A 444 -16.49 -1.02 6.93
#